data_AF-A0A0K1E3G5-F1
#
_entry.id   AF-A0A0K1E3G5-F1
#
_cell.length_a   1.000
_cell.length_b   1.000
_cell.length_c   1.000
_cell.angle_alpha   90.00
_cell.angle_beta   90.00
_cell.angle_gamma   90.00
#
_symmetry.space_group_name_H-M   'P 1'
#
loop_
_entity.id
_entity.type
_entity.pdbx_description
1 polymer ?
#
loop_
_entity_poly.entity_id
_entity_poly.type
_entity_poly.pdbx_seq_one_letter_code
_entity_poly.pdbx_strand_id
1 'polypeptide(L)' 'MTYRCAICGREDTPLLEANIKNRGPALVCPDCWSKLMAENKIVVGSTGGSCACG' A
#
# COMPACT_ATOMS: atom_id res chain seq x y z
N MET A 1 12.35 11.71 -12.85
CA MET A 1 11.90 10.68 -11.89
C MET A 1 10.93 9.76 -12.61
N THR A 2 11.35 8.54 -12.93
CA THR A 2 10.44 7.48 -13.37
C THR A 2 9.89 6.82 -12.11
N TYR A 3 8.60 7.00 -11.84
CA TYR A 3 7.96 6.40 -10.68
C TYR A 3 7.53 5.00 -11.09
N ARG A 4 8.10 3.97 -10.45
CA ARG A 4 7.80 2.57 -10.71
C ARG A 4 7.39 1.83 -9.44
N CYS A 5 6.56 0.82 -9.59
CA CYS A 5 6.16 -0.02 -8.48
C CYS A 5 7.40 -0.70 -7.85
N ALA A 6 7.59 -0.54 -6.54
CA ALA A 6 8.71 -1.12 -5.79
C ALA A 6 8.63 -2.65 -5.59
N ILE A 7 7.60 -3.30 -6.14
CA ILE A 7 7.36 -4.75 -6.09
C ILE A 7 7.53 -5.36 -7.49
N CYS A 8 6.75 -4.87 -8.46
CA CYS A 8 6.71 -5.45 -9.81
C CYS A 8 7.38 -4.59 -10.89
N GLY A 9 7.81 -3.37 -10.57
CA GLY A 9 8.48 -2.47 -11.51
C GLY A 9 7.59 -1.81 -12.56
N ARG A 10 6.26 -1.98 -12.51
CA ARG A 10 5.34 -1.33 -13.46
C ARG A 10 5.30 0.19 -13.31
N GLU A 11 5.26 0.87 -14.45
CA GLU A 11 5.22 2.34 -14.60
C GLU A 11 3.96 2.82 -15.35
N ASP A 12 3.24 1.88 -15.96
CA ASP A 12 2.05 2.12 -16.80
C ASP A 12 0.76 2.38 -15.98
N THR A 13 0.86 2.29 -14.65
CA THR A 13 -0.29 2.38 -13.74
C THR A 13 -0.04 3.42 -12.66
N PRO A 14 -1.09 4.11 -12.18
CA PRO A 14 -0.96 5.00 -11.03
C PRO A 14 -0.39 4.24 -9.84
N LEU A 15 0.61 4.82 -9.18
CA LEU A 15 1.22 4.25 -8.00
C LEU A 15 0.54 4.78 -6.76
N LEU A 16 0.31 3.88 -5.81
CA LEU A 16 -0.22 4.14 -4.49
C LEU A 16 0.92 4.09 -3.48
N GLU A 17 0.85 4.96 -2.48
CA GLU A 17 1.74 4.88 -1.34
C GLU A 17 1.27 3.73 -0.43
N ALA A 18 2.13 2.72 -0.25
CA ALA A 18 1.95 1.65 0.71
C ALA A 18 3.00 1.79 1.81
N ASN A 19 2.56 1.84 3.06
CA ASN A 19 3.48 1.72 4.18
C ASN A 19 3.66 0.24 4.51
N ILE A 20 4.73 -0.40 4.03
CA ILE A 20 4.92 -1.84 4.17
C ILE A 20 5.53 -2.14 5.54
N LYS A 21 4.92 -3.05 6.30
CA LYS A 21 5.44 -3.54 7.60
C LYS A 21 6.90 -3.99 7.44
N ASN A 22 7.77 -3.54 8.33
CA ASN A 22 9.23 -3.82 8.33
C ASN A 22 10.02 -3.30 7.12
N ARG A 23 9.43 -2.48 6.24
CA ARG A 23 10.12 -1.86 5.10
C ARG A 23 9.95 -0.34 5.07
N GLY A 24 8.79 0.17 5.48
CA GLY A 24 8.44 1.59 5.43
C GLY A 24 7.66 1.99 4.18
N PRO A 25 7.50 3.29 3.91
CA PRO A 25 6.71 3.81 2.79
C PRO A 25 7.35 3.46 1.44
N ALA A 26 6.55 2.94 0.52
CA ALA A 26 6.95 2.59 -0.83
C ALA A 26 5.81 2.81 -1.83
N LEU A 27 6.15 3.22 -3.05
CA LEU A 27 5.19 3.37 -4.15
C LEU A 27 4.96 2.02 -4.82
N VAL A 28 3.70 1.59 -4.90
CA VAL A 28 3.30 0.30 -5.48
C VAL A 28 2.06 0.45 -6.36
N CYS A 29 1.92 -0.39 -7.38
CA CYS A 29 0.71 -0.38 -8.21
C CYS A 29 -0.51 -0.90 -7.43
N PRO A 30 -1.75 -0.58 -7.84
CA PRO A 30 -2.98 -1.03 -7.18
C PRO A 30 -3.07 -2.54 -6.97
N ASP A 31 -2.60 -3.35 -7.92
CA ASP A 31 -2.52 -4.81 -7.75
C ASP A 31 -1.64 -5.22 -6.56
N CYS A 32 -0.40 -4.72 -6.51
CA CYS A 32 0.53 -5.03 -5.45
C CYS A 32 0.07 -4.47 -4.11
N TRP A 33 -0.51 -3.26 -4.12
CA TRP A 33 -1.09 -2.65 -2.93
C TRP A 33 -2.21 -3.52 -2.36
N SER A 34 -3.13 -3.99 -3.20
CA SER A 34 -4.26 -4.85 -2.81
C SER A 34 -3.79 -6.19 -2.26
N LYS A 35 -2.75 -6.79 -2.85
CA LYS A 35 -2.12 -8.01 -2.31
C LYS A 35 -1.50 -7.77 -0.93
N LEU A 36 -0.71 -6.70 -0.79
CA LEU A 36 -0.10 -6.35 0.50
C LEU A 36 -1.19 -6.04 1.55
N MET A 37 -2.32 -5.46 1.16
CA MET A 37 -3.47 -5.25 2.04
C MET A 37 -4.14 -6.57 2.45
N ALA A 38 -4.40 -7.46 1.50
CA ALA A 38 -4.98 -8.78 1.74
C ALA A 38 -4.09 -9.65 2.64
N GLU A 39 -2.77 -9.52 2.50
CA GLU A 39 -1.77 -10.17 3.35
C GLU A 39 -1.54 -9.43 4.68
N ASN A 40 -2.26 -8.33 4.94
CA ASN A 40 -2.08 -7.46 6.10
C ASN A 40 -0.62 -6.98 6.28
N LYS A 41 0.12 -6.82 5.18
CA LYS A 41 1.52 -6.37 5.10
C LYS A 41 1.65 -4.85 4.99
N ILE A 42 0.56 -4.12 4.77
CA ILE A 42 0.57 -2.65 4.88
C ILE A 42 0.12 -2.19 6.26
N VAL A 43 0.77 -1.14 6.76
CA VAL A 43 0.36 -0.36 7.91
C VAL A 43 -0.52 0.75 7.36
N VAL A 44 -1.83 0.52 7.32
CA VAL A 44 -2.77 1.63 7.14
C VAL A 44 -2.80 2.34 8.49
N GLY A 45 -2.39 3.60 8.52
CA GLY A 45 -2.40 4.39 9.75
C GLY A 45 -3.75 4.23 10.43
N SER A 46 -3.74 3.74 11.66
CA SER A 46 -4.92 3.61 12.48
C SER A 46 -5.38 5.03 12.86
N THR A 47 -6.14 5.66 11.97
CA THR A 47 -6.96 6.81 12.30
C THR A 47 -8.40 6.38 12.05
N GLY A 48 -9.06 5.91 13.11
CA GLY A 48 -10.51 5.79 13.16
C GLY A 48 -11.10 4.53 12.51
N GLY A 49 -10.82 3.37 13.08
CA GLY A 49 -11.55 2.12 12.78
C GLY A 49 -12.27 1.53 13.98
N SER A 50 -12.48 2.31 15.06
CA SER A 50 -13.58 2.02 15.96
C SER A 50 -14.82 2.55 15.29
N CYS A 51 -15.45 1.72 14.46
CA CYS A 51 -16.86 1.86 14.17
C CYS A 51 -17.61 1.54 15.47
N ALA A 52 -17.60 2.47 16.43
CA ALA A 52 -18.58 2.50 17.51
C ALA A 52 -19.88 3.06 16.93
N CYS A 53 -20.50 2.29 16.03
CA CYS A 53 -21.90 2.43 15.69
C CYS A 53 -22.56 1.12 16.12
N GLY A 54 -23.00 1.07 17.38
CA GLY A 54 -23.65 -0.07 18.00
C GLY A 54 -23.48 -0.05 19.50
#